data_AF-A0A938ISN4-F1
#
_entry.id   AF-A0A938ISN4-F1
#
_cell.length_a   1.000
_cell.length_b   1.000
_cell.length_c   1.000
_cell.angle_alpha   90.00
_cell.angle_beta   90.00
_cell.angle_gamma   90.00
#
_symmetry.space_group_name_H-M   'P 1'
#
loop_
_entity.id
_entity.type
_entity.pdbx_description
1 polymer ?
#
loop_
_entity_poly.entity_id
_entity_poly.type
_entity_poly.pdbx_seq_one_letter_code
_entity_poly.pdbx_strand_id
1 'polypeptide(L)' 'MAENDPLMYASGRIVPEREAAVAALNAGLLLGAGLFETLRTYGGRPLRLRQHPARLRP' A
#
# COMPACT_ATOMS: atom_id res chain seq x y z
N MET A 1 14.94 -0.52 -20.42
CA MET A 1 15.35 -1.42 -19.32
C MET A 1 15.16 -0.70 -18.01
N ALA A 2 14.14 -1.08 -17.24
CA ALA A 2 14.35 -1.22 -15.80
C ALA A 2 14.18 -2.71 -15.57
N GLU A 3 15.29 -3.42 -15.40
CA GLU A 3 15.35 -4.89 -15.39
C GLU A 3 14.72 -5.51 -14.12
N ASN A 4 14.14 -4.69 -13.24
CA ASN A 4 13.28 -5.10 -12.13
C ASN A 4 12.25 -3.99 -11.85
N ASP A 5 10.99 -4.18 -12.25
CA ASP A 5 9.87 -3.33 -11.84
C ASP A 5 9.17 -4.00 -10.63
N PRO A 6 9.23 -3.41 -9.43
CA PRO A 6 8.63 -4.00 -8.24
C PRO A 6 7.13 -4.19 -8.38
N LEU A 7 6.60 -5.27 -7.79
CA LEU A 7 5.16 -5.49 -7.73
C LEU A 7 4.56 -4.77 -6.52
N MET A 8 3.45 -4.08 -6.75
CA MET A 8 2.63 -3.41 -5.74
C MET A 8 1.23 -4.02 -5.69
N TYR A 9 0.62 -4.05 -4.50
CA TYR A 9 -0.79 -4.36 -4.34
C TYR A 9 -1.61 -3.07 -4.36
N ALA A 10 -2.42 -2.88 -5.40
CA ALA A 10 -3.27 -1.71 -5.59
C ALA A 10 -4.70 -2.16 -5.93
N SER A 11 -5.68 -1.68 -5.16
CA SER A 11 -7.12 -1.89 -5.42
C SER A 11 -7.53 -3.33 -5.73
N GLY A 12 -6.99 -4.31 -4.98
CA GLY A 12 -7.32 -5.73 -5.17
C GLY A 12 -6.44 -6.48 -6.17
N ARG A 13 -5.46 -5.82 -6.79
CA ARG A 13 -4.63 -6.38 -7.85
C ARG A 13 -3.14 -6.23 -7.51
N ILE A 14 -2.33 -7.19 -7.96
CA ILE A 14 -0.87 -7.06 -7.96
C ILE A 14 -0.47 -6.52 -9.34
N VAL A 15 0.17 -5.36 -9.36
CA VAL A 15 0.57 -4.64 -10.59
C VAL A 15 2.03 -4.19 -10.49
N PRO A 16 2.74 -3.98 -11.61
CA PRO A 16 4.04 -3.30 -11.59
C PRO A 16 3.92 -1.88 -10.99
N GLU A 17 4.98 -1.38 -10.36
CA GLU A 17 4.99 -0.07 -9.67
C GLU A 17 4.56 1.05 -10.60
N ARG A 18 5.04 1.03 -11.86
CA ARG A 18 4.67 2.04 -12.88
C ARG A 18 3.17 2.09 -13.20
N GLU A 19 2.42 1.02 -12.90
CA GLU A 19 0.97 0.90 -13.14
C GLU A 19 0.16 1.20 -11.87
N ALA A 20 0.79 1.26 -10.69
CA ALA A 20 0.13 1.59 -9.43
C ALA A 20 -0.13 3.11 -9.36
N ALA A 21 -1.35 3.52 -9.74
CA ALA A 21 -1.74 4.94 -9.82
C ALA A 21 -2.99 5.27 -9.00
N VAL A 22 -3.09 6.54 -8.61
CA VAL A 22 -4.30 7.16 -8.05
C VAL A 22 -4.67 8.39 -8.87
N ALA A 23 -5.94 8.79 -8.87
CA ALA A 23 -6.38 10.00 -9.56
C ALA A 23 -5.71 11.25 -8.98
N ALA A 24 -5.29 12.18 -9.82
CA ALA A 24 -4.69 13.46 -9.38
C ALA A 24 -5.62 14.28 -8.46
N LEU A 25 -6.93 14.08 -8.59
CA LEU A 25 -7.96 14.73 -7.76
C LEU A 25 -8.45 13.85 -6.59
N ASN A 26 -7.71 12.82 -6.21
CA ASN A 26 -8.09 11.96 -5.10
C ASN A 26 -8.11 12.75 -3.78
N ALA A 27 -9.15 12.56 -2.96
CA ALA A 27 -9.32 13.26 -1.69
C ALA A 27 -8.18 12.99 -0.68
N GLY A 28 -7.56 11.81 -0.73
CA GLY A 28 -6.36 11.50 0.05
C GLY A 28 -5.17 12.39 -0.31
N LEU A 29 -5.07 12.83 -1.58
CA LEU A 29 -4.03 13.73 -2.04
C LEU A 29 -4.41 15.21 -1.82
N LEU A 30 -5.66 15.59 -2.11
CA LEU A 30 -6.10 16.98 -2.03
C LEU A 30 -6.42 17.45 -0.61
N LEU A 31 -6.95 16.56 0.22
CA LEU A 31 -7.52 16.89 1.54
C LEU A 31 -6.86 16.13 2.69
N GLY A 32 -5.88 15.26 2.41
CA GLY A 32 -5.29 14.38 3.41
C GLY A 32 -6.26 13.32 3.96
N ALA A 33 -7.36 13.04 3.24
CA ALA A 33 -8.36 12.07 3.66
C ALA A 33 -7.86 10.64 3.42
N GLY A 34 -7.04 10.13 4.33
CA GLY A 34 -6.48 8.79 4.24
C GLY A 34 -6.10 8.23 5.62
N LEU A 35 -6.03 6.90 5.68
CA LEU A 35 -5.50 6.16 6.81
C LEU A 35 -4.42 5.22 6.29
N PHE A 36 -3.33 5.09 7.02
CA PHE A 36 -2.21 4.24 6.62
C PHE A 36 -1.66 3.46 7.80
N GLU A 37 -0.88 2.43 7.48
CA GLU A 37 -0.18 1.62 8.47
C GLU A 37 1.20 1.22 7.92
N THR A 38 2.21 1.17 8.80
CA THR A 38 3.55 0.66 8.49
C THR A 38 3.79 -0.72 9.11
N LEU A 39 3.87 -1.75 8.26
CA LEU A 39 4.24 -3.11 8.65
C LEU A 39 5.74 -3.35 8.46
N ARG A 40 6.36 -4.07 9.39
CA ARG A 40 7.74 -4.55 9.26
C ARG A 40 7.76 -6.06 9.14
N THR A 41 8.58 -6.59 8.22
CA THR A 41 8.80 -8.03 8.05
C THR A 41 10.17 -8.45 8.58
N TYR A 42 10.23 -9.63 9.19
CA TYR A 42 11.48 -10.28 9.59
C TYR A 42 11.51 -11.67 8.95
N GLY A 43 12.50 -11.93 8.08
CA GLY A 43 12.59 -13.19 7.33
C GLY A 43 11.32 -13.50 6.50
N GLY A 44 10.73 -12.48 5.88
CA GLY A 44 9.48 -12.60 5.11
C GLY A 44 8.20 -12.73 5.95
N ARG A 45 8.28 -12.68 7.28
CA ARG A 45 7.10 -12.75 8.17
C ARG A 45 6.72 -11.37 8.69
N PRO A 46 5.50 -10.85 8.43
CA PRO A 46 5.07 -9.57 8.98
C PRO A 46 4.87 -9.63 10.49
N LEU A 47 5.42 -8.64 11.21
CA LEU A 47 5.22 -8.49 12.64
C LEU A 47 3.77 -8.09 12.93
N ARG A 48 3.08 -8.83 13.82
CA ARG A 48 1.74 -8.50 14.32
C ARG A 48 0.68 -8.29 13.21
N LEU A 49 0.74 -9.09 12.13
CA LEU A 49 -0.14 -8.94 10.95
C LEU A 49 -1.65 -8.86 11.28
N ARG A 50 -2.13 -9.49 12.36
CA ARG A 50 -3.55 -9.46 12.74
C ARG A 50 -3.95 -8.18 13.47
N GLN A 51 -3.03 -7.57 14.21
CA GLN A 51 -3.30 -6.39 15.03
C GLN A 51 -3.27 -5.08 14.23
N HIS A 52 -2.50 -5.03 13.14
CA HIS A 52 -2.37 -3.82 12.32
C HIS A 52 -3.68 -3.49 11.56
N PRO A 53 -4.37 -4.44 10.90
CA PRO A 53 -5.67 -4.19 10.27
C PRO A 53 -6.77 -3.78 11.24
N ALA A 54 -6.67 -4.14 12.52
CA ALA A 54 -7.63 -3.70 13.53
C ALA A 54 -7.54 -2.19 13.81
N ARG A 55 -6.35 -1.58 13.64
CA ARG A 55 -6.14 -0.13 13.77
C ARG A 55 -6.50 0.64 12.49
N LEU A 56 -6.47 -0.04 11.34
CA LEU A 56 -6.75 0.55 10.02
C LEU A 56 -8.26 0.63 9.70
N ARG A 57 -9.13 0.21 10.62
CA ARG A 57 -10.57 0.35 10.45
C ARG A 57 -10.98 1.73 10.99
N PRO A 58 -11.80 2.50 10.26
CA PRO A 58 -12.38 3.73 10.79
C PRO A 58 -13.29 3.44 12.00
#